data_AF-A0A655BQ40-F1
#
_entry.id   AF-A0A655BQ40-F1
#
_cell.length_a   1.000
_cell.length_b   1.000
_cell.length_c   1.000
_cell.angle_alpha   90.00
_cell.angle_beta   90.00
_cell.angle_gamma   90.00
#
_symmetry.space_group_name_H-M   'P 1'
#
loop_
_entity.id
_entity.type
_entity.pdbx_description
1 polymer ?
#
loop_
_entity_poly.entity_id
_entity_poly.type
_entity_poly.pdbx_seq_one_letter_code
_entity_poly.pdbx_strand_id
1 'polypeptide(L)'
;MRGSGSPNKNRHTRGLLFGLTDSLPPESLLESVFIGLAMEFAHCHGCFHIPAGRTVKVIGPAVKNPYWLQLKADILQCPIEAIAFDETVSLGALLIACPNVVPPTVPVAERYFPDAVRSAKLKIYQQQWLSFYQFKLRQEGAFIGE
;
A
#
# COMPACT_ATOMS: atom_id res chain seq x y z
N MET A 1 4.58 14.43 -2.56
CA MET A 1 5.12 14.36 -1.19
C MET A 1 4.75 15.66 -0.46
N ARG A 2 3.80 15.61 0.49
CA ARG A 2 3.31 16.77 1.27
C ARG A 2 3.10 16.35 2.74
N GLY A 3 4.10 15.68 3.32
CA GLY A 3 3.97 14.99 4.60
C GLY A 3 3.58 13.52 4.47
N SER A 4 3.36 12.87 5.61
CA SER A 4 2.88 11.49 5.77
C SER A 4 1.42 11.45 6.18
N GLY A 5 0.75 10.39 5.75
CA GLY A 5 -0.60 10.02 6.19
C GLY A 5 -0.57 9.10 7.42
N SER A 6 -1.63 8.31 7.59
CA SER A 6 -1.62 7.22 8.57
C SER A 6 -0.47 6.23 8.30
N PRO A 7 0.11 5.59 9.33
CA PRO A 7 -0.29 5.70 10.74
C PRO A 7 0.26 6.94 11.45
N ASN A 8 1.42 7.46 11.03
CA ASN A 8 2.06 8.62 11.67
C ASN A 8 1.86 9.88 10.83
N LYS A 9 0.75 10.58 11.03
CA LYS A 9 0.39 11.78 10.27
C LYS A 9 1.29 12.95 10.64
N ASN A 10 2.06 13.46 9.68
CA ASN A 10 2.86 14.66 9.87
C ASN A 10 3.01 15.42 8.54
N ARG A 11 2.51 16.66 8.49
CA ARG A 11 2.57 17.52 7.29
C ARG A 11 4.00 17.92 6.88
N HIS A 12 4.96 17.78 7.80
CA HIS A 12 6.36 18.15 7.59
C HIS A 12 7.24 16.96 7.20
N THR A 13 6.70 15.74 7.17
CA THR A 13 7.46 14.55 6.77
C THR A 13 7.95 14.63 5.33
N ARG A 14 9.20 14.20 5.11
CA ARG A 14 9.90 14.16 3.83
C ARG A 14 10.10 12.70 3.38
N GLY A 15 10.51 12.53 2.12
CA GLY A 15 10.95 11.24 1.61
C GLY A 15 12.35 10.89 2.11
N LEU A 16 12.65 9.60 2.24
CA LEU A 16 13.98 9.08 2.53
C LEU A 16 14.33 8.02 1.49
N LEU A 17 15.44 8.22 0.79
CA LEU A 17 16.12 7.20 0.00
C LEU A 17 17.48 6.97 0.65
N PHE A 18 17.88 5.71 0.81
CA PHE A 18 19.11 5.33 1.49
C PHE A 18 19.87 4.27 0.70
N GLY A 19 21.20 4.31 0.75
CA GLY A 19 22.06 3.31 0.12
C GLY A 19 22.27 3.51 -1.38
N LEU A 20 22.21 4.75 -1.88
CA LEU A 20 22.47 5.06 -3.28
C LEU A 20 23.97 4.88 -3.61
N THR A 21 24.25 4.21 -4.73
CA THR A 21 25.59 4.02 -5.30
C THR A 21 25.58 4.40 -6.78
N ASP A 22 26.77 4.62 -7.35
CA ASP A 22 26.97 4.85 -8.79
C ASP A 22 26.61 3.63 -9.64
N SER A 23 26.61 2.44 -9.04
CA SER A 23 26.21 1.18 -9.66
C SER A 23 24.70 0.89 -9.60
N LEU A 24 23.89 1.75 -8.98
CA LEU A 24 22.45 1.53 -8.86
C LEU A 24 21.74 1.82 -10.20
N PRO A 25 21.04 0.85 -10.80
CA PRO A 25 20.32 1.08 -12.04
C PRO A 25 19.05 1.92 -11.81
N PRO A 26 18.64 2.76 -12.78
CA PRO A 26 17.44 3.60 -12.65
C PRO A 26 16.16 2.82 -12.36
N GLU A 27 16.04 1.60 -12.86
CA GLU A 27 14.91 0.71 -12.64
C GLU A 27 14.79 0.31 -11.17
N SER A 28 15.93 0.03 -10.50
CA SER A 28 15.94 -0.28 -9.07
C SER A 28 15.59 0.94 -8.23
N LEU A 29 15.97 2.14 -8.66
CA LEU A 29 15.54 3.36 -8.00
C LEU A 29 14.01 3.53 -8.10
N LEU A 30 13.42 3.33 -9.28
CA LEU A 30 11.98 3.38 -9.48
C LEU A 30 11.26 2.29 -8.67
N GLU A 31 11.76 1.05 -8.72
CA GLU A 31 11.24 -0.09 -7.96
C GLU A 31 11.26 0.19 -6.45
N SER A 32 12.32 0.82 -5.94
CA SER A 32 12.43 1.18 -4.52
C SER A 32 11.31 2.11 -4.05
N VAL A 33 10.81 2.99 -4.95
CA VAL A 33 9.67 3.86 -4.65
C VAL A 33 8.39 3.04 -4.48
N PHE A 34 8.13 2.09 -5.38
CA PHE A 34 6.97 1.19 -5.26
C PHE A 34 7.03 0.33 -4.00
N ILE A 35 8.21 -0.24 -3.69
CA ILE A 35 8.43 -1.03 -2.47
C ILE A 35 8.19 -0.15 -1.24
N GLY A 36 8.77 1.05 -1.18
CA GLY A 36 8.57 1.98 -0.07
C GLY A 36 7.10 2.35 0.16
N LEU A 37 6.36 2.64 -0.92
CA LEU A 37 4.92 2.94 -0.85
C LEU A 37 4.10 1.72 -0.39
N ALA A 38 4.46 0.53 -0.86
CA ALA A 38 3.75 -0.69 -0.49
C ALA A 38 4.07 -1.12 0.95
N MET A 39 5.29 -0.88 1.45
CA MET A 39 5.68 -1.06 2.85
C MET A 39 4.92 -0.10 3.78
N GLU A 40 4.82 1.18 3.42
CA GLU A 40 4.04 2.14 4.20
C GLU A 40 2.54 1.79 4.20
N PHE A 41 2.01 1.34 3.07
CA PHE A 41 0.65 0.82 2.98
C PHE A 41 0.45 -0.40 3.89
N ALA A 42 1.38 -1.35 3.91
CA ALA A 42 1.31 -2.52 4.78
C ALA A 42 1.43 -2.17 6.26
N HIS A 43 2.27 -1.18 6.60
CA HIS A 43 2.39 -0.67 7.96
C HIS A 43 1.06 -0.06 8.44
N CYS A 44 0.40 0.73 7.59
CA CYS A 44 -0.94 1.28 7.86
C CYS A 44 -2.00 0.18 7.95
N HIS A 45 -1.98 -0.80 7.02
CA HIS A 45 -2.90 -1.93 7.02
C HIS A 45 -2.82 -2.75 8.32
N GLY A 46 -1.62 -2.92 8.87
CA GLY A 46 -1.39 -3.61 10.14
C GLY A 46 -2.14 -3.00 11.33
N CYS A 47 -2.54 -1.73 11.27
CA CYS A 47 -3.30 -1.07 12.34
C CYS A 47 -4.77 -1.52 12.43
N PHE A 48 -5.32 -2.13 11.37
CA PHE A 48 -6.76 -2.44 11.28
C PHE A 48 -7.15 -3.83 11.83
N HIS A 49 -6.21 -4.63 12.36
CA HIS A 49 -6.45 -5.98 12.90
C HIS A 49 -7.34 -6.87 11.98
N ILE A 50 -7.07 -6.84 10.68
CA ILE A 50 -7.88 -7.56 9.67
C ILE A 50 -7.55 -9.06 9.74
N PRO A 51 -8.56 -9.97 9.76
CA PRO A 51 -8.32 -11.40 9.75
C PRO A 51 -7.48 -11.86 8.55
N ALA A 52 -6.62 -12.85 8.77
CA ALA A 52 -5.79 -13.42 7.72
C ALA A 52 -6.62 -13.99 6.56
N GLY A 53 -6.08 -13.92 5.34
CA GLY A 53 -6.73 -14.44 4.13
C GLY A 53 -7.87 -13.58 3.59
N ARG A 54 -8.20 -12.44 4.23
CA ARG A 54 -9.18 -11.50 3.70
C ARG A 54 -8.64 -10.81 2.44
N THR A 55 -9.44 -10.87 1.38
CA THR A 55 -9.15 -10.23 0.11
C THR A 55 -9.25 -8.72 0.23
N VAL A 56 -8.24 -8.00 -0.28
CA VAL A 56 -8.28 -6.55 -0.43
C VAL A 56 -8.73 -6.21 -1.83
N LYS A 57 -9.81 -5.43 -1.94
CA LYS A 57 -10.32 -4.91 -3.21
C LYS A 57 -9.66 -3.57 -3.50
N VAL A 58 -9.09 -3.43 -4.70
CA VAL A 58 -8.45 -2.21 -5.18
C VAL A 58 -9.32 -1.57 -6.26
N ILE A 59 -9.54 -0.28 -6.13
CA ILE A 59 -10.34 0.55 -7.04
C ILE A 59 -9.49 1.73 -7.54
N GLY A 60 -10.01 2.45 -8.54
CA GLY A 60 -9.36 3.63 -9.09
C GLY A 60 -8.14 3.31 -9.96
N PRO A 61 -7.31 4.30 -10.33
CA PRO A 61 -6.30 4.15 -11.37
C PRO A 61 -5.22 3.11 -11.06
N ALA A 62 -5.02 2.75 -9.78
CA ALA A 62 -4.08 1.72 -9.36
C ALA A 62 -4.39 0.34 -9.95
N VAL A 63 -5.65 0.07 -10.34
CA VAL A 63 -6.05 -1.21 -10.96
C VAL A 63 -5.33 -1.47 -12.28
N LYS A 64 -4.78 -0.43 -12.94
CA LYS A 64 -4.08 -0.52 -14.21
C LYS A 64 -2.58 -0.86 -14.08
N ASN A 65 -2.09 -1.09 -12.85
CA ASN A 65 -0.67 -1.37 -12.60
C ASN A 65 -0.49 -2.76 -11.96
N PRO A 66 -0.28 -3.82 -12.79
CA PRO A 66 -0.14 -5.19 -12.30
C PRO A 66 1.02 -5.38 -11.34
N TYR A 67 2.15 -4.71 -11.58
CA TYR A 67 3.32 -4.77 -10.71
C TYR A 67 2.99 -4.29 -9.29
N TRP A 68 2.31 -3.14 -9.17
CA TRP A 68 1.90 -2.62 -7.87
C TRP A 68 0.88 -3.55 -7.18
N LEU A 69 -0.10 -4.07 -7.91
CA LEU A 69 -1.12 -4.96 -7.33
C LEU A 69 -0.51 -6.27 -6.84
N GLN A 70 0.39 -6.86 -7.61
CA GLN A 70 1.13 -8.05 -7.19
C GLN A 70 1.98 -7.76 -5.95
N LEU A 71 2.74 -6.66 -5.95
CA LEU A 71 3.56 -6.26 -4.80
C LEU A 71 2.73 -6.08 -3.52
N LYS A 72 1.51 -5.54 -3.62
CA LYS A 72 0.57 -5.45 -2.49
C LYS A 72 0.18 -6.84 -1.98
N ALA A 73 -0.14 -7.76 -2.89
CA ALA A 73 -0.51 -9.13 -2.53
C ALA A 73 0.63 -9.80 -1.74
N ASP A 74 1.87 -9.64 -2.20
CA ASP A 74 3.02 -10.28 -1.58
C ASP A 74 3.36 -9.70 -0.21
N ILE A 75 3.32 -8.36 -0.05
CA ILE A 75 3.65 -7.72 1.22
C ILE A 75 2.54 -7.94 2.25
N LEU A 76 1.26 -7.86 1.85
CA LEU A 76 0.14 -8.09 2.75
C LEU A 76 -0.09 -9.58 3.05
N GLN A 77 0.50 -10.47 2.25
CA GLN A 77 0.27 -11.90 2.30
C GLN A 77 -1.23 -12.25 2.21
N CYS A 78 -1.97 -11.52 1.38
CA CYS A 78 -3.39 -11.75 1.14
C CYS A 78 -3.76 -11.56 -0.34
N PRO A 79 -4.88 -12.13 -0.81
CA PRO A 79 -5.32 -11.93 -2.18
C PRO A 79 -5.71 -10.47 -2.44
N ILE A 80 -5.38 -9.96 -3.64
CA ILE A 80 -5.81 -8.66 -4.13
C ILE A 80 -6.76 -8.84 -5.31
N GLU A 81 -7.87 -8.10 -5.31
CA GLU A 81 -8.81 -8.04 -6.44
C GLU A 81 -8.79 -6.66 -7.08
N ALA A 82 -8.50 -6.59 -8.38
CA ALA A 82 -8.65 -5.38 -9.18
C ALA A 82 -10.10 -5.23 -9.63
N ILE A 83 -10.77 -4.16 -9.21
CA ILE A 83 -12.17 -3.93 -9.55
C ILE A 83 -12.28 -3.13 -10.86
N ALA A 84 -12.95 -3.70 -11.86
CA ALA A 84 -13.21 -3.07 -13.16
C ALA A 84 -14.52 -2.25 -13.13
N PHE A 85 -14.58 -1.26 -12.24
CA PHE A 85 -15.71 -0.37 -12.11
C PHE A 85 -15.25 1.02 -11.67
N ASP A 86 -15.29 1.99 -12.59
CA ASP A 86 -14.68 3.31 -12.39
C ASP A 86 -15.42 4.13 -11.32
N GLU A 87 -16.75 4.07 -11.29
CA GLU A 87 -17.61 4.85 -10.40
C GLU A 87 -17.83 4.18 -9.03
N THR A 88 -16.92 3.32 -8.56
CA THR A 88 -17.12 2.52 -7.33
C THR A 88 -17.44 3.41 -6.11
N VAL A 89 -16.81 4.58 -6.00
CA VAL A 89 -17.04 5.54 -4.91
C VAL A 89 -18.46 6.13 -5.01
N SER A 90 -18.86 6.57 -6.20
CA SER A 90 -20.20 7.15 -6.44
C SER A 90 -21.31 6.11 -6.25
N LEU A 91 -21.07 4.86 -6.67
CA LEU A 91 -21.98 3.75 -6.44
C LEU A 91 -22.19 3.50 -4.94
N GLY A 92 -21.12 3.54 -4.14
CA GLY A 92 -21.24 3.43 -2.68
C GLY A 92 -22.13 4.53 -2.09
N ALA A 93 -21.97 5.77 -2.53
CA ALA A 93 -22.81 6.89 -2.10
C ALA A 93 -24.28 6.70 -2.51
N LEU A 94 -24.54 6.25 -3.74
CA LEU A 94 -25.88 5.95 -4.24
C LEU A 94 -26.58 4.87 -3.40
N LEU A 95 -25.87 3.79 -3.07
CA LEU A 95 -26.44 2.68 -2.28
C LEU A 95 -26.80 3.12 -0.85
N ILE A 96 -26.04 4.06 -0.27
CA ILE A 96 -26.35 4.64 1.05
C ILE A 96 -27.59 5.55 0.95
N ALA A 97 -27.67 6.40 -0.07
CA ALA A 97 -28.76 7.36 -0.23
C ALA A 97 -30.08 6.72 -0.69
N CYS A 98 -29.99 5.66 -1.49
CA CYS A 98 -31.11 4.97 -2.10
C CYS A 98 -31.03 3.46 -1.79
N PRO A 99 -31.33 3.01 -0.56
CA PRO A 99 -31.09 1.62 -0.14
C PRO A 99 -31.90 0.57 -0.90
N ASN A 100 -32.98 0.97 -1.57
CA ASN A 100 -33.82 0.08 -2.39
C ASN A 100 -33.36 -0.02 -3.85
N VAL A 101 -32.32 0.72 -4.25
CA VAL A 101 -31.78 0.61 -5.61
C VAL A 101 -31.07 -0.74 -5.77
N VAL A 102 -31.31 -1.41 -6.88
CA VAL A 102 -30.62 -2.67 -7.17
C VAL A 102 -29.18 -2.34 -7.58
N PRO A 103 -28.16 -2.82 -6.84
CA PRO A 103 -26.77 -2.55 -7.19
C PRO A 103 -26.42 -3.20 -8.55
N PRO A 104 -25.60 -2.53 -9.39
CA PRO A 104 -25.09 -3.11 -10.61
C PRO A 104 -24.10 -4.23 -10.28
N THR A 105 -23.83 -5.09 -11.28
CA THR A 105 -22.75 -6.08 -11.16
C THR A 105 -21.41 -5.36 -11.22
N VAL A 106 -20.54 -5.64 -10.24
CA VAL A 106 -19.20 -5.07 -10.14
C VAL A 106 -18.18 -6.15 -10.53
N PRO A 107 -17.60 -6.12 -11.73
CA PRO A 107 -16.69 -7.16 -12.18
C PRO A 107 -15.29 -7.02 -11.53
N VAL A 108 -14.66 -8.17 -11.31
CA VAL A 108 -13.24 -8.25 -10.96
C VAL A 108 -12.46 -8.43 -12.26
N ALA A 109 -11.57 -7.49 -12.57
CA ALA A 109 -10.71 -7.56 -13.75
C ALA A 109 -9.64 -8.65 -13.61
N GLU A 110 -9.00 -8.69 -12.45
CA GLU A 110 -7.86 -9.57 -12.19
C GLU A 110 -7.71 -9.87 -10.70
N ARG A 111 -7.12 -11.03 -10.40
CA ARG A 111 -6.81 -11.48 -9.05
C ARG A 111 -5.33 -11.75 -8.91
N TYR A 112 -4.72 -11.20 -7.87
CA TYR A 112 -3.31 -11.39 -7.56
C TYR A 112 -3.20 -12.18 -6.26
N PHE A 113 -2.40 -13.24 -6.29
CA PHE A 113 -2.14 -14.09 -5.14
C PHE A 113 -0.71 -13.88 -4.65
N PRO A 114 -0.45 -13.95 -3.33
CA PRO A 114 0.89 -13.78 -2.79
C PRO A 114 1.86 -14.83 -3.36
N ASP A 115 3.00 -14.38 -3.85
CA ASP A 115 4.13 -15.25 -4.16
C ASP A 115 4.90 -15.58 -2.86
N ALA A 116 4.95 -16.85 -2.48
CA ALA A 116 5.52 -17.27 -1.19
C ALA A 116 7.00 -16.89 -1.04
N VAL A 117 7.78 -16.97 -2.12
CA VAL A 117 9.23 -16.69 -2.10
C VAL A 117 9.48 -15.20 -1.94
N ARG A 118 8.77 -14.38 -2.73
CA ARG A 118 8.88 -12.92 -2.69
C ARG A 118 8.30 -12.36 -1.39
N SER A 119 7.17 -12.88 -0.91
CA SER A 119 6.63 -12.53 0.42
C SER A 119 7.65 -12.79 1.54
N ALA A 120 8.33 -13.93 1.53
CA ALA A 120 9.35 -14.23 2.53
C ALA A 120 10.51 -13.23 2.52
N LYS A 121 11.00 -12.86 1.33
CA LYS A 121 12.05 -11.84 1.17
C LYS A 121 11.58 -10.46 1.63
N LEU A 122 10.38 -10.06 1.24
CA LEU A 122 9.80 -8.77 1.59
C LEU A 122 9.55 -8.66 3.10
N LYS A 123 9.18 -9.75 3.78
CA LYS A 123 9.03 -9.78 5.24
C LYS A 123 10.35 -9.52 5.97
N ILE A 124 11.46 -10.07 5.46
CA ILE A 124 12.80 -9.78 6.01
C ILE A 124 13.14 -8.29 5.77
N TYR A 125 12.91 -7.81 4.55
CA TYR A 125 13.17 -6.40 4.21
C TYR A 125 12.30 -5.42 5.02
N GLN A 126 11.07 -5.80 5.35
CA GLN A 126 10.15 -4.96 6.13
C GLN A 126 10.73 -4.59 7.50
N GLN A 127 11.52 -5.48 8.13
CA GLN A 127 12.20 -5.19 9.38
C GLN A 127 13.23 -4.07 9.23
N GLN A 128 14.04 -4.12 8.17
CA GLN A 128 15.02 -3.09 7.86
C GLN A 128 14.34 -1.76 7.50
N TRP A 129 13.29 -1.84 6.67
CA TRP A 129 12.49 -0.68 6.30
C TRP A 129 11.90 0.01 7.54
N LEU A 130 11.40 -0.75 8.53
CA LEU A 130 10.83 -0.20 9.75
C LEU A 130 11.86 0.59 10.56
N SER A 131 13.12 0.13 10.62
CA SER A 131 14.20 0.89 11.26
C SER A 131 14.44 2.24 10.59
N PHE A 132 14.46 2.29 9.25
CA PHE A 132 14.60 3.56 8.51
C PHE A 132 13.36 4.44 8.64
N TYR A 133 12.16 3.86 8.66
CA TYR A 133 10.92 4.59 8.87
C TYR A 133 10.89 5.26 10.25
N GLN A 134 11.25 4.52 11.31
CA GLN A 134 11.35 5.06 12.67
C GLN A 134 12.46 6.11 12.79
N PHE A 135 13.62 5.87 12.20
CA PHE A 135 14.71 6.85 12.14
C PHE A 135 14.23 8.16 11.51
N LYS A 136 13.58 8.09 10.34
CA LYS A 136 13.00 9.24 9.64
C LYS A 136 12.05 10.02 10.55
N LEU A 137 11.11 9.33 11.20
CA LEU A 137 10.15 9.95 12.09
C LEU A 137 10.80 10.67 13.29
N ARG A 138 11.87 10.10 13.87
CA ARG A 138 12.63 10.77 14.95
C ARG A 138 13.30 12.05 14.47
N GLN A 139 13.93 12.02 13.30
CA GLN A 139 14.58 13.20 12.71
C GLN A 139 13.58 14.32 12.37
N GLU A 140 12.30 13.97 12.19
CA GLU A 140 11.22 14.91 11.88
C GLU A 140 10.44 15.36 13.12
N GLY A 141 10.92 15.01 14.32
CA GLY A 141 10.32 15.42 15.58
C GLY A 141 9.01 14.72 15.93
N ALA A 142 8.63 13.65 15.22
CA ALA A 142 7.37 12.93 15.47
C ALA A 142 7.33 12.17 16.80
N PHE A 143 8.49 12.00 17.45
CA PHE A 143 8.63 11.35 18.77
C PHE A 143 9.18 12.29 19.85
N ILE A 144 9.22 13.60 19.61
CA ILE A 144 9.65 14.57 20.63
C ILE A 144 8.40 14.95 21.42
N GLY A 145 8.15 14.20 22.49
CA GLY A 145 6.98 14.32 23.35
C GLY A 145 7.06 13.34 24.53
N GLU A 146 8.10 13.49 25.34
CA GLU A 146 8.08 13.26 26.80
C GLU A 146 8.73 14.48 27.46
#